data_AF-W2T233-F1
#
_entry.id   AF-W2T233-F1
#
_cell.length_a   1.000
_cell.length_b   1.000
_cell.length_c   1.000
_cell.angle_alpha   90.00
_cell.angle_beta   90.00
_cell.angle_gamma   90.00
#
_symmetry.space_group_name_H-M   'P 1'
#
loop_
_entity.id
_entity.type
_entity.pdbx_description
1 polymer ?
#
loop_
_entity_poly.entity_id
_entity_poly.type
_entity_poly.pdbx_seq_one_letter_code
_entity_poly.pdbx_strand_id
1 'polypeptide(L)'
;MFRFTVRLATGACVAATMFDVIGHPAVVTGASMSPTLEGSDARWWHRDLVWLTPWGVQKPHTGDVITFVSPREPDKVHIKRVTAVEGDIVRPKHRNELLLVPKGCCWMESDNPVNANDSNIYGPVRIYFLTAFEL
;
A
#
# COMPACT_ATOMS: atom_id res chain seq x y z
N MET A 1 -3.71 -11.75 -42.72
CA MET A 1 -4.02 -10.59 -41.85
C MET A 1 -4.74 -11.01 -40.56
N PHE A 2 -5.88 -11.72 -40.62
CA PHE A 2 -6.66 -12.14 -39.44
C PHE A 2 -5.87 -12.93 -38.37
N ARG A 3 -5.03 -13.89 -38.78
CA ARG A 3 -4.20 -14.69 -37.85
C ARG A 3 -3.12 -13.89 -37.12
N PHE A 4 -2.70 -12.75 -37.67
CA PHE A 4 -1.71 -11.86 -37.04
C PHE A 4 -2.38 -10.99 -35.98
N THR A 5 -3.56 -10.46 -36.27
CA THR A 5 -4.39 -9.70 -35.32
C THR A 5 -4.77 -10.54 -34.10
N VAL A 6 -5.18 -11.80 -34.30
CA VAL A 6 -5.52 -12.71 -33.19
C VAL A 6 -4.31 -12.96 -32.27
N ARG A 7 -3.11 -13.15 -32.83
CA ARG A 7 -1.86 -13.36 -32.07
C ARG A 7 -1.44 -12.12 -31.26
N LEU A 8 -1.57 -10.93 -31.86
CA LEU A 8 -1.30 -9.68 -31.15
C LEU A 8 -2.27 -9.47 -29.99
N ALA A 9 -3.57 -9.71 -30.21
CA ALA A 9 -4.58 -9.57 -29.17
C ALA A 9 -4.34 -10.55 -28.01
N THR A 10 -4.09 -11.83 -28.31
CA THR A 10 -3.77 -12.82 -27.26
C THR A 10 -2.48 -12.49 -26.53
N GLY A 11 -1.43 -12.08 -27.25
CA GLY A 11 -0.18 -11.63 -26.63
C GLY A 11 -0.37 -10.44 -25.68
N ALA A 12 -1.16 -9.45 -26.07
CA ALA A 12 -1.49 -8.30 -25.23
C ALA A 12 -2.29 -8.70 -23.98
N CYS A 13 -3.28 -9.57 -24.11
CA CYS A 13 -4.03 -10.09 -22.97
C CYS A 13 -3.13 -10.86 -22.00
N VAL A 14 -2.25 -11.73 -22.52
CA VAL A 14 -1.30 -12.47 -21.68
C VAL A 14 -0.37 -11.52 -20.94
N ALA A 15 0.20 -10.52 -21.63
CA ALA A 15 1.05 -9.52 -21.01
C ALA A 15 0.31 -8.72 -19.92
N ALA A 16 -0.92 -8.27 -20.17
CA ALA A 16 -1.73 -7.58 -19.17
C ALA A 16 -1.98 -8.46 -17.93
N THR A 17 -2.43 -9.70 -18.13
CA THR A 17 -2.65 -10.64 -17.02
C THR A 17 -1.36 -10.97 -16.27
N MET A 18 -0.22 -10.95 -16.95
CA MET A 18 1.06 -11.19 -16.32
C MET A 18 1.43 -10.05 -15.36
N PHE A 19 1.23 -8.79 -15.76
CA PHE A 19 1.43 -7.65 -14.86
C PHE A 19 0.41 -7.62 -13.71
N ASP A 20 -0.85 -7.98 -13.99
CA ASP A 20 -1.88 -8.06 -12.96
C ASP A 20 -1.64 -9.20 -11.95
N VAL A 21 -0.93 -10.26 -12.33
CA VAL A 21 -0.65 -11.42 -11.46
C VAL A 21 0.71 -11.31 -10.77
N ILE A 22 1.76 -10.93 -11.49
CA ILE A 22 3.13 -10.88 -10.94
C ILE A 22 3.36 -9.59 -10.16
N GLY A 23 2.69 -8.52 -10.53
CA GLY A 23 2.90 -7.19 -9.97
C GLY A 23 3.46 -6.21 -11.00
N HIS A 24 3.55 -4.96 -10.57
CA HIS A 24 3.99 -3.86 -11.40
C HIS A 24 4.83 -2.85 -10.62
N PRO A 25 5.78 -2.17 -11.27
CA PRO A 25 6.54 -1.10 -10.63
C PRO A 25 5.64 0.13 -10.42
N ALA A 26 5.80 0.80 -9.28
CA ALA A 26 5.10 2.03 -8.94
C ALA A 26 6.09 3.04 -8.34
N VAL A 27 5.89 4.33 -8.59
CA VAL A 27 6.75 5.39 -8.06
C VAL A 27 6.13 5.93 -6.77
N VAL A 28 6.92 6.01 -5.69
CA VAL A 28 6.46 6.57 -4.43
C VAL A 28 6.28 8.07 -4.58
N THR A 29 5.15 8.59 -4.09
CA THR A 29 4.85 10.02 -4.10
C THR A 29 4.53 10.49 -2.69
N GLY A 30 5.24 11.53 -2.24
CA GLY A 30 5.09 12.11 -0.90
C GLY A 30 6.15 11.64 0.09
N ALA A 31 6.16 12.28 1.26
CA ALA A 31 7.20 12.13 2.28
C ALA A 31 6.81 11.21 3.45
N SER A 32 5.61 10.60 3.43
CA SER A 32 5.06 9.97 4.64
C SER A 32 5.81 8.72 5.10
N MET A 33 6.54 8.07 4.19
CA MET A 33 7.35 6.89 4.50
C MET A 33 8.84 7.22 4.64
N SER A 34 9.24 8.50 4.62
CA SER A 34 10.64 8.89 4.85
C SER A 34 11.03 8.59 6.31
N PRO A 35 12.23 8.05 6.60
CA PRO A 35 13.36 7.83 5.68
C PRO A 35 13.35 6.47 4.95
N THR A 36 12.33 5.63 5.13
CA THR A 36 12.28 4.30 4.50
C THR A 36 12.05 4.38 3.00
N LEU A 37 11.17 5.28 2.56
CA LEU A 37 10.91 5.57 1.15
C LEU A 37 10.94 7.07 0.91
N GLU A 38 11.74 7.49 -0.06
CA GLU A 38 11.86 8.86 -0.50
C GLU A 38 10.98 9.11 -1.74
N GLY A 39 9.93 9.92 -1.56
CA GLY A 39 9.01 10.29 -2.64
C GLY A 39 8.77 11.79 -2.74
N SER A 40 9.52 12.60 -1.99
CA SER A 40 9.27 14.03 -1.84
C SER A 40 10.14 14.92 -2.74
N ASP A 41 11.16 14.36 -3.40
CA ASP A 41 12.00 15.11 -4.34
C ASP A 41 11.15 15.60 -5.54
N ALA A 42 11.41 16.86 -5.94
CA ALA A 42 10.80 17.49 -7.10
C ALA A 42 11.16 16.77 -8.41
N ARG A 43 12.33 16.12 -8.43
CA ARG A 43 12.82 15.33 -9.55
C ARG A 43 12.29 13.91 -9.45
N TRP A 44 11.51 13.48 -10.45
CA TRP A 44 10.89 12.16 -10.46
C TRP A 44 11.90 11.00 -10.38
N TRP A 45 13.13 11.19 -10.88
CA TRP A 45 14.18 10.17 -10.87
C TRP A 45 14.93 10.02 -9.54
N HIS A 46 14.65 10.88 -8.55
CA HIS A 46 15.15 10.73 -7.17
C HIS A 46 14.10 10.09 -6.26
N ARG A 47 12.97 9.66 -6.81
CA ARG A 47 11.92 8.98 -6.06
C ARG A 47 12.16 7.48 -6.09
N ASP A 48 11.84 6.84 -4.98
CA ASP A 48 11.96 5.40 -4.89
C ASP A 48 10.91 4.72 -5.77
N LEU A 49 11.38 3.69 -6.48
CA LEU A 49 10.55 2.79 -7.26
C LEU A 49 10.27 1.55 -6.43
N VAL A 50 9.00 1.20 -6.30
CA VAL A 50 8.53 0.08 -5.48
C VAL A 50 7.86 -0.97 -6.36
N TRP A 51 8.06 -2.25 -6.05
CA TRP A 51 7.38 -3.35 -6.73
C TRP A 51 6.11 -3.74 -5.97
N LEU A 52 4.95 -3.56 -6.59
CA LEU A 52 3.66 -3.88 -5.98
C LEU A 52 3.19 -5.26 -6.40
N THR A 53 2.98 -6.15 -5.43
CA THR A 53 2.45 -7.50 -5.68
C THR A 53 1.01 -7.64 -5.16
N PRO A 54 0.06 -8.07 -6.01
CA PRO A 54 -1.32 -8.28 -5.58
C PRO A 54 -1.52 -9.47 -4.65
N TRP A 55 -0.60 -10.43 -4.65
CA TRP A 55 -0.70 -11.67 -3.85
C TRP A 55 0.13 -11.66 -2.56
N GLY A 56 0.90 -10.61 -2.32
CA GLY A 56 1.95 -10.65 -1.29
C GLY A 56 1.47 -10.60 0.16
N VAL A 57 0.22 -10.19 0.45
CA VAL A 57 -0.27 -10.09 1.84
C VAL A 57 -1.51 -10.94 2.08
N GLN A 58 -1.34 -12.25 2.30
CA GLN A 58 -2.42 -13.08 2.84
C GLN A 58 -2.68 -12.77 4.33
N LYS A 59 -1.62 -12.42 5.06
CA LYS A 59 -1.66 -12.02 6.47
C LYS A 59 -0.61 -10.94 6.73
N PRO A 60 -1.00 -9.68 6.95
CA PRO A 60 -0.06 -8.62 7.30
C PRO A 60 0.53 -8.91 8.69
N HIS A 61 1.81 -8.64 8.84
CA HIS A 61 2.54 -8.68 10.09
C HIS A 61 2.96 -7.27 10.50
N THR A 62 3.18 -7.09 11.80
CA THR A 62 3.74 -5.85 12.33
C THR A 62 5.13 -5.62 11.72
N GLY A 63 5.33 -4.43 11.13
CA GLY A 63 6.54 -4.04 10.41
C GLY A 63 6.38 -4.00 8.90
N ASP A 64 5.38 -4.69 8.34
CA ASP A 64 5.16 -4.75 6.89
C ASP A 64 4.84 -3.37 6.32
N VAL A 65 5.36 -3.07 5.14
CA VAL A 65 5.01 -1.87 4.37
C VAL A 65 4.06 -2.29 3.26
N ILE A 66 2.89 -1.69 3.23
CA ILE A 66 1.80 -2.14 2.36
C ILE A 66 1.09 -0.95 1.74
N THR A 67 0.56 -1.18 0.54
CA THR A 67 -0.27 -0.22 -0.19
C THR A 67 -1.74 -0.55 -0.05
N PHE A 68 -2.57 0.48 0.13
CA PHE A 68 -4.01 0.32 0.29
C PHE A 68 -4.78 1.53 -0.22
N VAL A 69 -6.05 1.32 -0.55
CA VAL A 69 -6.95 2.40 -0.94
C VAL A 69 -7.34 3.21 0.30
N SER A 70 -7.16 4.52 0.25
CA SER A 70 -7.47 5.41 1.38
C SER A 70 -8.95 5.34 1.73
N PRO A 71 -9.32 5.07 3.01
CA PRO A 71 -10.72 5.06 3.44
C PRO A 71 -11.42 6.41 3.29
N ARG A 72 -10.64 7.50 3.26
CA ARG A 72 -11.15 8.88 3.10
C ARG A 72 -11.18 9.34 1.65
N GLU A 73 -10.28 8.81 0.83
CA GLU A 73 -10.07 9.24 -0.55
C GLU A 73 -9.97 7.98 -1.45
N PRO A 74 -11.10 7.39 -1.88
CA PRO A 74 -11.11 6.12 -2.63
C PRO A 74 -10.31 6.15 -3.93
N ASP A 75 -10.06 7.34 -4.47
CA ASP A 75 -9.27 7.55 -5.70
C ASP A 75 -7.75 7.51 -5.44
N LYS A 76 -7.31 7.41 -4.18
CA LYS A 76 -5.90 7.46 -3.78
C LYS A 76 -5.44 6.17 -3.12
N VAL A 77 -4.27 5.71 -3.53
CA VAL A 77 -3.52 4.63 -2.88
C VAL A 77 -2.51 5.25 -1.91
N HIS A 78 -2.46 4.73 -0.70
CA HIS A 78 -1.50 5.10 0.33
C HIS A 78 -0.56 3.94 0.62
N ILE A 79 0.70 4.26 0.92
CA ILE A 79 1.70 3.32 1.42
C ILE A 79 1.99 3.64 2.88
N LYS A 80 1.84 2.67 3.78
CA LYS A 80 2.06 2.83 5.23
C LYS A 80 2.69 1.58 5.82
N ARG A 81 3.25 1.73 7.02
CA ARG A 81 3.78 0.62 7.81
C ARG A 81 2.73 0.08 8.77
N VAL A 82 2.53 -1.23 8.78
CA VAL A 82 1.71 -1.92 9.78
C VAL A 82 2.40 -1.82 11.13
N THR A 83 1.74 -1.22 12.12
CA THR A 83 2.26 -1.16 13.50
C THR A 83 1.47 -2.04 14.44
N ALA A 84 0.26 -2.44 14.07
CA ALA A 84 -0.54 -3.40 14.82
C ALA A 84 -1.52 -4.15 13.90
N VAL A 85 -1.81 -5.40 14.25
CA VAL A 85 -2.69 -6.29 13.49
C VAL A 85 -3.92 -6.67 14.30
N GLU A 86 -4.80 -7.50 13.73
CA GLU A 86 -6.01 -7.93 14.42
C GLU A 86 -5.75 -8.49 15.82
N GLY A 87 -6.52 -8.02 16.81
CA GLY A 87 -6.38 -8.43 18.21
C GLY A 87 -5.38 -7.62 19.02
N ASP A 88 -4.54 -6.78 18.40
CA ASP A 88 -3.65 -5.88 19.12
C ASP A 88 -4.40 -4.68 19.73
N ILE A 89 -3.85 -4.12 20.79
CA ILE A 89 -4.35 -2.90 21.43
C ILE A 89 -3.44 -1.74 21.08
N VAL A 90 -4.01 -0.70 20.47
CA VAL A 90 -3.30 0.53 20.10
C VAL A 90 -3.83 1.72 20.89
N ARG A 91 -2.99 2.72 21.09
CA ARG A 91 -3.38 4.02 21.65
C ARG A 91 -3.20 5.10 20.58
N PRO A 92 -4.28 5.59 19.95
CA PRO A 92 -4.18 6.62 18.93
C PRO A 92 -3.58 7.91 19.50
N LYS A 93 -2.70 8.59 18.75
CA LYS A 93 -2.02 9.82 19.20
C LYS A 93 -2.97 10.96 19.56
N HIS A 94 -4.14 11.01 18.91
CA HIS A 94 -5.15 12.07 19.11
C HIS A 94 -6.37 11.62 19.93
N ARG A 95 -6.39 10.39 20.46
CA ARG A 95 -7.46 9.90 21.34
C ARG A 95 -6.85 9.29 22.59
N ASN A 96 -7.37 9.63 23.75
CA ASN A 96 -6.86 9.08 25.01
C ASN A 96 -7.45 7.70 25.36
N GLU A 97 -7.99 6.99 24.36
CA GLU A 97 -8.69 5.72 24.53
C GLU A 97 -7.88 4.58 23.91
N LEU A 98 -7.83 3.45 24.61
CA LEU A 98 -7.27 2.22 24.05
C LEU A 98 -8.25 1.63 23.05
N LEU A 99 -7.76 1.29 21.86
CA LEU A 99 -8.55 0.72 20.78
C LEU A 99 -8.02 -0.68 20.46
N LEU A 100 -8.93 -1.66 20.48
CA LEU A 100 -8.66 -3.01 19.98
C LEU A 100 -8.78 -3.01 18.45
N VAL A 101 -7.74 -3.48 17.76
CA VAL A 101 -7.77 -3.61 16.29
C VAL A 101 -8.77 -4.72 15.91
N PRO A 102 -9.83 -4.41 15.15
CA PRO A 102 -10.84 -5.40 14.80
C PRO A 102 -10.30 -6.51 13.91
N LYS A 103 -10.98 -7.66 13.90
CA LYS A 103 -10.66 -8.78 12.99
C LYS A 103 -10.64 -8.35 11.53
N GLY A 104 -9.66 -8.83 10.78
CA GLY A 104 -9.47 -8.49 9.37
C GLY A 104 -9.09 -7.02 9.13
N CYS A 105 -8.63 -6.30 10.16
CA CYS A 105 -8.13 -4.94 10.05
C CYS A 105 -6.69 -4.82 10.58
N CYS A 106 -6.02 -3.76 10.16
CA CYS A 106 -4.69 -3.39 10.63
C CYS A 106 -4.65 -1.91 11.03
N TRP A 107 -3.77 -1.60 11.97
CA TRP A 107 -3.36 -0.24 12.27
C TRP A 107 -2.05 0.04 11.57
N MET A 108 -2.03 1.10 10.78
CA MET A 108 -0.89 1.50 9.97
C MET A 108 -0.52 2.95 10.23
N GLU A 109 0.77 3.21 10.42
CA GLU A 109 1.31 4.53 10.68
C GLU A 109 2.32 4.95 9.59
N SER A 110 2.53 6.26 9.51
CA SER A 110 3.57 6.85 8.69
C SER A 110 4.91 6.81 9.42
N ASP A 111 6.00 6.47 8.74
CA ASP A 111 7.35 6.56 9.31
C ASP A 111 7.75 8.03 9.55
N ASN A 112 7.23 8.95 8.74
CA ASN A 112 7.45 10.38 8.90
C ASN A 112 6.34 11.04 9.73
N PRO A 113 6.64 11.59 10.93
CA PRO A 113 5.65 12.19 11.82
C PRO A 113 5.15 13.58 11.38
N VAL A 114 5.82 14.24 10.43
CA VAL A 114 5.54 15.64 10.06
C VAL A 114 4.30 15.78 9.17
N ASN A 115 3.97 14.74 8.38
CA ASN A 115 2.85 14.78 7.42
C ASN A 115 2.10 13.44 7.37
N ALA A 116 1.62 13.01 8.54
CA ALA A 116 1.05 11.68 8.74
C ALA A 116 -0.48 11.68 8.50
N ASN A 117 -0.90 11.36 7.27
CA ASN A 117 -2.27 10.89 7.02
C ASN A 117 -2.30 9.37 7.23
N ASP A 118 -2.56 8.93 8.46
CA ASP A 118 -2.48 7.53 8.86
C ASP A 118 -3.64 7.07 9.77
N SER A 119 -3.54 5.88 10.37
CA SER A 119 -4.62 5.28 11.17
C SER A 119 -4.97 6.09 12.42
N ASN A 120 -4.10 6.97 12.90
CA ASN A 120 -4.44 7.92 13.96
C ASN A 120 -5.56 8.88 13.53
N ILE A 121 -5.72 9.09 12.22
CA ILE A 121 -6.67 10.01 11.62
C ILE A 121 -7.93 9.28 11.13
N TYR A 122 -7.80 8.20 10.33
CA TYR A 122 -8.94 7.48 9.75
C TYR A 122 -9.33 6.19 10.50
N GLY A 123 -8.53 5.72 11.45
CA GLY A 123 -8.78 4.48 12.22
C GLY A 123 -8.22 3.22 11.56
N PRO A 124 -8.62 2.02 12.03
CA PRO A 124 -8.15 0.75 11.49
C PRO A 124 -8.62 0.52 10.05
N VAL A 125 -7.77 -0.07 9.21
CA VAL A 125 -8.03 -0.31 7.77
C VAL A 125 -8.25 -1.78 7.51
N ARG A 126 -9.26 -2.13 6.70
CA ARG A 126 -9.55 -3.52 6.32
C ARG A 126 -8.52 -4.09 5.35
N ILE A 127 -8.19 -5.37 5.53
CA ILE A 127 -7.16 -6.10 4.78
C ILE A 127 -7.55 -6.40 3.32
N TYR A 128 -8.84 -6.33 2.97
CA TYR A 128 -9.34 -6.74 1.64
C TYR A 128 -8.86 -5.88 0.46
N PHE A 129 -8.26 -4.71 0.73
CA PHE A 129 -7.74 -3.80 -0.30
C PHE A 129 -6.23 -3.56 -0.17
N LEU A 130 -5.50 -4.54 0.37
CA LEU A 130 -4.05 -4.42 0.57
C LEU A 130 -3.29 -5.07 -0.59
N THR A 131 -2.28 -4.35 -1.07
CA THR A 131 -1.25 -4.83 -1.99
C THR A 131 0.09 -4.80 -1.21
N ALA A 132 0.92 -5.82 -1.39
CA ALA A 132 2.21 -5.87 -0.69
C ALA A 132 3.25 -5.08 -1.45
N PHE A 133 4.16 -4.46 -0.71
CA PHE A 133 5.41 -3.98 -1.26
C PHE A 133 6.52 -4.95 -0.86
N GLU A 134 7.28 -5.43 -1.85
CA GLU A 134 8.55 -6.14 -1.62
C GLU A 134 9.71 -5.23 -2.03
N LEU A 135 10.69 -5.09 -1.13
CA LEU A 135 11.94 -4.36 -1.32
C LEU A 135 12.93 -5.14 -2.20
#